data_AF-A0A9D5XXJ7-F1
#
_entry.id   AF-A0A9D5XXJ7-F1
#
_cell.length_a   1.000
_cell.length_b   1.000
_cell.length_c   1.000
_cell.angle_alpha   90.00
_cell.angle_beta   90.00
_cell.angle_gamma   90.00
#
_symmetry.space_group_name_H-M   'P 1'
#
loop_
_entity.id
_entity.type
_entity.pdbx_description
1 polymer ?
#
loop_
_entity_poly.entity_id
_entity_poly.type
_entity_poly.pdbx_seq_one_letter_code
_entity_poly.pdbx_strand_id
1 'polypeptide(L)'
;MRTTLIALLLALALTGCGFADDSPEEPTTPAVAGEADGAPADAATQEADGSEEEGAAASTNEVMDIVPDGPLATVQLANGSTLEILGLEKLGKYYLYLHGDLNGRSSTIISYTRFQDMARWDAIIFKDENNFIVTTKQGKEMIFMNARLFLGSDSNDTYAFYSFNDDYEKVLVEVQKSAVASIKFK
;
A
#
# COMPACT_ATOMS: atom_id res chain seq x y z
N MET A 1 16.68 -59.98 -7.63
CA MET A 1 15.58 -60.09 -8.61
C MET A 1 15.14 -58.67 -8.98
N ARG A 2 14.98 -58.42 -10.28
CA ARG A 2 14.33 -57.25 -10.91
C ARG A 2 15.14 -55.96 -11.03
N THR A 3 16.05 -56.04 -11.99
CA THR A 3 16.45 -54.98 -12.92
C THR A 3 15.24 -54.28 -13.58
N THR A 4 15.45 -53.00 -13.94
CA THR A 4 15.00 -52.32 -15.18
C THR A 4 13.49 -52.23 -15.48
N LEU A 5 12.90 -51.05 -15.26
CA LEU A 5 11.72 -50.44 -15.93
C LEU A 5 11.22 -49.35 -14.95
N ILE A 6 11.45 -48.06 -15.13
CA ILE A 6 10.67 -47.18 -16.01
C ILE A 6 11.51 -45.91 -16.22
N ALA A 7 12.36 -45.95 -17.24
CA ALA A 7 12.92 -44.77 -17.89
C ALA A 7 12.12 -44.59 -19.19
N LEU A 8 10.85 -44.17 -19.09
CA LEU A 8 10.03 -43.85 -20.27
C LEU A 8 8.74 -43.11 -19.89
N LEU A 9 8.85 -41.86 -19.46
CA LEU A 9 7.71 -40.90 -19.49
C LEU A 9 8.22 -39.45 -19.49
N LEU A 10 9.35 -39.22 -20.16
CA LEU A 10 9.86 -37.90 -20.50
C LEU A 10 9.77 -37.75 -22.03
N ALA A 11 8.54 -37.66 -22.53
CA ALA A 11 8.22 -37.36 -23.92
C ALA A 11 7.18 -36.23 -23.93
N LEU A 12 7.62 -35.02 -23.60
CA LEU A 12 6.94 -33.78 -24.00
C LEU A 12 7.90 -32.98 -24.86
N ALA A 13 7.83 -33.21 -26.16
CA ALA A 13 8.31 -32.28 -27.16
C ALA A 13 7.07 -31.74 -27.89
N LEU A 14 6.81 -30.44 -27.76
CA LEU A 14 6.14 -29.64 -28.78
C LEU A 14 6.39 -28.14 -28.51
N THR A 15 7.29 -27.61 -29.33
CA THR A 15 7.20 -26.34 -30.08
C THR A 15 6.83 -25.04 -29.36
N GLY A 16 7.80 -24.12 -29.36
CA GLY A 16 7.58 -22.69 -29.14
C GLY A 16 8.83 -21.85 -29.42
N CYS A 17 9.35 -21.89 -30.66
CA CYS A 17 10.32 -20.90 -31.13
C CYS A 17 9.67 -20.14 -32.30
N GLY A 18 9.31 -18.89 -32.05
CA GLY A 18 8.91 -17.92 -33.06
C GLY A 18 9.53 -16.57 -32.69
N PHE A 19 10.55 -16.17 -33.44
CA PHE A 19 11.10 -14.81 -33.48
C PHE A 19 10.27 -13.95 -34.44
N ALA A 20 10.00 -12.71 -34.04
CA ALA A 20 9.78 -11.48 -34.82
C ALA A 20 9.48 -10.40 -33.75
N ASP A 21 10.38 -9.52 -33.34
CA ASP A 21 10.94 -8.37 -34.08
C ASP A 21 9.94 -7.71 -35.02
N ASP A 22 9.19 -6.75 -34.48
CA ASP A 22 8.59 -5.65 -35.23
C ASP A 22 8.29 -4.49 -34.23
N SER A 23 9.24 -3.58 -34.08
CA SER A 23 8.96 -2.20 -33.69
C SER A 23 8.72 -1.42 -34.97
N PRO A 24 7.69 -0.55 -35.01
CA PRO A 24 8.07 0.85 -35.17
C PRO A 24 7.20 1.86 -34.38
N GLU A 25 7.95 2.78 -33.78
CA GLU A 25 7.81 4.24 -33.81
C GLU A 25 6.64 4.96 -33.09
N GLU A 26 7.07 5.84 -32.19
CA GLU A 26 6.31 6.89 -31.51
C GLU A 26 5.71 7.90 -32.50
N PRO A 27 4.52 8.47 -32.22
CA PRO A 27 3.99 9.58 -33.00
C PRO A 27 4.70 10.88 -32.61
N THR A 28 5.64 11.33 -33.43
CA THR A 28 6.14 12.71 -33.37
C THR A 28 5.12 13.66 -34.01
N THR A 29 4.70 14.65 -33.22
CA THR A 29 3.82 15.75 -33.65
C THR A 29 4.63 16.78 -34.45
N PRO A 30 4.14 17.30 -35.58
CA PRO A 30 4.83 18.39 -36.28
C PRO A 30 4.55 19.73 -35.61
N ALA A 31 5.62 20.53 -35.52
CA ALA A 31 5.61 21.93 -35.12
C ALA A 31 4.84 22.82 -36.11
N VAL A 32 4.15 23.84 -35.61
CA VAL A 32 3.82 25.05 -36.38
C VAL A 32 4.08 26.27 -35.49
N ALA A 33 4.90 27.17 -36.04
CA ALA A 33 5.31 28.46 -35.52
C ALA A 33 4.15 29.47 -35.48
N GLY A 34 4.30 30.49 -34.62
CA GLY A 34 3.29 31.51 -34.37
C GLY A 34 3.17 32.60 -35.43
N GLU A 35 2.30 33.57 -35.15
CA GLU A 35 2.41 34.95 -35.61
C GLU A 35 1.57 35.88 -34.70
N ALA A 36 2.08 37.11 -34.52
CA ALA A 36 1.50 38.25 -33.81
C ALA A 36 0.22 38.76 -34.53
N ASP A 37 -0.61 39.68 -34.01
CA ASP A 37 -0.31 41.04 -33.55
C ASP A 37 -1.65 41.73 -33.16
N GLY A 38 -1.60 42.84 -32.41
CA GLY A 38 -2.73 43.80 -32.34
C GLY A 38 -3.05 44.42 -30.98
N ALA A 39 -2.30 45.47 -30.61
CA ALA A 39 -2.63 46.44 -29.55
C ALA A 39 -3.77 47.42 -29.96
N PRO A 40 -4.27 48.31 -29.08
CA PRO A 40 -3.55 49.56 -28.77
C PRO A 40 -3.61 50.12 -27.32
N ALA A 41 -2.66 51.03 -27.07
CA ALA A 41 -2.45 52.11 -26.07
C ALA A 41 -3.69 52.61 -25.26
N ASP A 42 -3.57 53.10 -24.01
CA ASP A 42 -2.89 54.38 -23.68
C ASP A 42 -2.58 54.58 -22.17
N ALA A 43 -1.76 55.59 -21.89
CA ALA A 43 -0.85 55.82 -20.75
C ALA A 43 -1.41 56.24 -19.36
N ALA A 44 -0.62 55.97 -18.29
CA ALA A 44 -0.17 56.96 -17.28
C ALA A 44 0.89 56.40 -16.26
N THR A 45 2.03 57.09 -16.21
CA THR A 45 3.23 57.11 -15.30
C THR A 45 2.93 56.94 -13.78
N GLN A 46 3.56 55.98 -13.05
CA GLN A 46 4.77 56.07 -12.16
C GLN A 46 4.61 57.02 -10.93
N GLU A 47 4.98 56.78 -9.65
CA GLU A 47 5.71 55.77 -8.85
C GLU A 47 5.33 55.93 -7.35
N ALA A 48 5.53 54.85 -6.56
CA ALA A 48 5.95 54.77 -5.14
C ALA A 48 5.35 53.48 -4.56
N ASP A 49 5.99 52.60 -3.82
CA ASP A 49 7.35 52.43 -3.29
C ASP A 49 7.38 50.97 -2.81
N GLY A 50 8.54 50.35 -2.82
CA GLY A 50 8.73 48.91 -2.81
C GLY A 50 8.18 48.16 -1.59
N SER A 51 7.74 46.93 -1.83
CA SER A 51 8.15 45.71 -1.11
C SER A 51 7.49 44.54 -1.83
N GLU A 52 8.27 43.86 -2.66
CA GLU A 52 8.00 42.50 -3.07
C GLU A 52 8.06 41.62 -1.82
N GLU A 53 6.95 40.97 -1.47
CA GLU A 53 7.03 39.60 -0.99
C GLU A 53 5.72 38.89 -1.34
N GLU A 54 5.93 37.74 -1.94
CA GLU A 54 4.99 36.89 -2.63
C GLU A 54 3.76 36.57 -1.79
N GLY A 55 2.65 36.35 -2.50
CA GLY A 55 1.46 35.76 -1.93
C GLY A 55 1.84 34.54 -1.11
N ALA A 56 1.69 34.66 0.21
CA ALA A 56 1.87 33.57 1.13
C ALA A 56 0.93 32.44 0.68
N ALA A 57 1.54 31.43 0.07
CA ALA A 57 0.90 30.16 -0.20
C ALA A 57 0.21 29.74 1.09
N ALA A 58 -1.10 29.49 1.00
CA ALA A 58 -1.87 28.96 2.11
C ALA A 58 -1.09 27.77 2.67
N SER A 59 -0.61 27.90 3.92
CA SER A 59 0.06 26.81 4.61
C SER A 59 -0.86 25.61 4.50
N THR A 60 -0.44 24.58 3.77
CA THR A 60 -1.13 23.30 3.77
C THR A 60 -1.13 22.87 5.23
N ASN A 61 -2.28 22.96 5.90
CA ASN A 61 -2.43 22.49 7.27
C ASN A 61 -1.93 21.04 7.29
N GLU A 62 -0.73 20.81 7.82
CA GLU A 62 -0.24 19.48 8.10
C GLU A 62 -1.21 18.90 9.10
N VAL A 63 -2.12 18.05 8.62
CA VAL A 63 -3.06 17.34 9.48
C VAL A 63 -2.20 16.44 10.36
N MET A 64 -2.01 16.85 11.61
CA MET A 64 -1.24 16.10 12.59
C MET A 64 -1.87 14.71 12.76
N ASP A 65 -1.07 13.69 12.48
CA ASP A 65 -1.44 12.30 12.59
C ASP A 65 -1.26 11.87 14.05
N ILE A 66 -2.35 11.96 14.82
CA ILE A 66 -2.34 11.64 16.25
C ILE A 66 -2.40 10.13 16.41
N VAL A 67 -1.25 9.51 16.69
CA VAL A 67 -1.15 8.11 17.14
C VAL A 67 -1.27 8.09 18.67
N PRO A 68 -2.20 7.33 19.25
CA PRO A 68 -2.37 7.27 20.70
C PRO A 68 -1.16 6.63 21.38
N ASP A 69 -0.88 7.06 22.61
CA ASP A 69 0.13 6.43 23.46
C ASP A 69 -0.34 5.06 23.95
N GLY A 70 0.52 4.05 23.83
CA GLY A 70 0.27 2.67 24.26
C GLY A 70 0.11 1.68 23.09
N PRO A 71 -0.25 0.41 23.38
CA PRO A 71 -0.40 -0.60 22.35
C PRO A 71 -1.58 -0.28 21.42
N LEU A 72 -1.33 -0.31 20.12
CA LEU A 72 -2.30 -0.02 19.06
C LEU A 72 -3.15 -1.24 18.73
N ALA A 73 -2.55 -2.42 18.78
CA ALA A 73 -3.20 -3.68 18.43
C ALA A 73 -2.51 -4.87 19.09
N THR A 74 -3.18 -6.03 19.06
CA THR A 74 -2.63 -7.33 19.45
C THR A 74 -2.67 -8.26 18.26
N VAL A 75 -1.55 -8.91 17.96
CA VAL A 75 -1.43 -9.93 16.91
C VAL A 75 -1.50 -11.30 17.56
N GLN A 76 -2.42 -12.13 17.09
CA GLN A 76 -2.46 -13.55 17.42
C GLN A 76 -1.76 -14.32 16.30
N LEU A 77 -0.70 -15.04 16.64
CA LEU A 77 0.00 -15.92 15.72
C LEU A 77 -0.68 -17.29 15.62
N ALA A 78 -0.51 -17.96 14.49
CA ALA A 78 -1.07 -19.28 14.21
C ALA A 78 -0.58 -20.37 15.17
N ASN A 79 0.57 -20.16 15.81
CA ASN A 79 1.11 -21.05 16.85
C ASN A 79 0.49 -20.83 18.25
N GLY A 80 -0.45 -19.89 18.39
CA GLY A 80 -1.11 -19.56 19.66
C GLY A 80 -0.43 -18.46 20.49
N SER A 81 0.76 -18.00 20.11
CA SER A 81 1.43 -16.88 20.79
C SER A 81 0.86 -15.51 20.38
N THR A 82 1.05 -14.51 21.23
CA THR A 82 0.55 -13.14 21.01
C THR A 82 1.66 -12.11 21.05
N LEU A 83 1.56 -11.10 20.19
CA LEU A 83 2.45 -9.93 20.16
C LEU A 83 1.63 -8.65 20.32
N GLU A 84 2.17 -7.65 21.00
CA GLU A 84 1.58 -6.32 21.05
C GLU A 84 2.21 -5.41 20.00
N ILE A 85 1.38 -4.74 19.20
CA ILE A 85 1.80 -3.69 18.28
C ILE A 85 1.83 -2.39 19.08
N LEU A 86 3.01 -1.83 19.27
CA LEU A 86 3.25 -0.53 19.89
C LEU A 86 3.29 0.62 18.88
N GLY A 87 3.47 0.29 17.61
CA GLY A 87 3.64 1.27 16.54
C GLY A 87 3.59 0.60 15.18
N LEU A 88 3.12 1.33 14.18
CA LEU A 88 3.14 0.90 12.78
C LEU A 88 4.18 1.70 12.03
N GLU A 89 4.92 1.03 11.16
CA GLU A 89 5.82 1.67 10.20
C GLU A 89 5.01 2.18 9.00
N LYS A 90 5.41 3.32 8.42
CA LYS A 90 4.74 3.86 7.23
C LYS A 90 5.32 3.25 5.94
N LEU A 91 4.41 2.83 5.06
CA LEU A 91 4.64 2.48 3.67
C LEU A 91 4.52 3.73 2.80
N GLY A 92 5.63 4.49 2.72
CA GLY A 92 5.61 5.83 2.13
C GLY A 92 4.69 6.75 2.93
N LYS A 93 3.49 7.03 2.41
CA LYS A 93 2.49 7.87 3.08
C LYS A 93 1.35 7.10 3.76
N TYR A 94 1.36 5.77 3.69
CA TYR A 94 0.27 4.92 4.16
C TYR A 94 0.71 4.06 5.35
N TYR A 95 -0.15 3.82 6.34
CA TYR A 95 0.09 2.76 7.33
C TYR A 95 -0.34 1.39 6.84
N LEU A 96 -1.41 1.38 6.03
CA LEU A 96 -2.02 0.17 5.53
C LEU A 96 -2.42 0.39 4.08
N TYR A 97 -2.04 -0.56 3.23
CA TYR A 97 -2.48 -0.64 1.85
C TYR A 97 -3.09 -2.02 1.61
N LEU A 98 -4.25 -2.03 0.98
CA LEU A 98 -5.06 -3.22 0.76
C LEU A 98 -5.66 -3.16 -0.63
N HIS A 99 -5.52 -4.22 -1.41
CA HIS A 99 -6.25 -4.38 -2.66
C HIS A 99 -6.72 -5.83 -2.85
N GLY A 100 -7.91 -6.02 -3.39
CA GLY A 100 -8.46 -7.36 -3.62
C GLY A 100 -9.97 -7.34 -3.84
N ASP A 101 -10.59 -8.52 -3.90
CA ASP A 101 -12.03 -8.61 -4.10
C ASP A 101 -12.75 -8.39 -2.76
N LEU A 102 -13.70 -7.43 -2.73
CA LEU A 102 -14.45 -7.09 -1.52
C LEU A 102 -15.88 -7.63 -1.63
N ASN A 103 -16.27 -8.50 -0.70
CA ASN A 103 -17.61 -9.10 -0.65
C ASN A 103 -18.01 -9.72 -2.00
N GLY A 104 -17.06 -10.38 -2.67
CA GLY A 104 -17.24 -11.01 -3.98
C GLY A 104 -17.30 -10.04 -5.17
N ARG A 105 -17.11 -8.74 -4.95
CA ARG A 105 -17.02 -7.73 -6.02
C ARG A 105 -15.55 -7.53 -6.38
N SER A 106 -15.27 -7.48 -7.67
CA SER A 106 -13.90 -7.39 -8.16
C SER A 106 -13.21 -6.10 -7.74
N SER A 107 -11.95 -6.24 -7.33
CA SER A 107 -10.93 -5.19 -7.17
C SER A 107 -11.38 -3.91 -6.44
N THR A 108 -11.37 -3.97 -5.12
CA THR A 108 -11.41 -2.81 -4.23
C THR A 108 -10.00 -2.47 -3.74
N ILE A 109 -9.67 -1.18 -3.73
CA ILE A 109 -8.44 -0.65 -3.13
C ILE A 109 -8.82 0.15 -1.89
N ILE A 110 -8.14 -0.11 -0.78
CA ILE A 110 -8.24 0.62 0.47
C ILE A 110 -6.83 1.03 0.90
N SER A 111 -6.65 2.31 1.18
CA SER A 111 -5.38 2.85 1.63
C SER A 111 -5.62 3.82 2.79
N TYR A 112 -4.93 3.64 3.91
CA TYR A 112 -5.03 4.53 5.05
C TYR A 112 -3.75 5.32 5.23
N THR A 113 -3.87 6.64 5.12
CA THR A 113 -2.77 7.59 5.37
C THR A 113 -2.70 8.05 6.82
N ARG A 114 -3.81 7.94 7.56
CA ARG A 114 -3.92 8.38 8.96
C ARG A 114 -4.28 7.22 9.86
N PHE A 115 -3.71 7.21 11.06
CA PHE A 115 -3.99 6.16 12.03
C PHE A 115 -5.47 6.13 12.47
N GLN A 116 -6.10 7.29 12.59
CA GLN A 116 -7.51 7.43 12.99
C GLN A 116 -8.49 6.72 12.05
N ASP A 117 -8.13 6.57 10.77
CA ASP A 117 -8.98 5.88 9.82
C ASP A 117 -8.99 4.35 10.09
N MET A 118 -7.85 3.81 10.54
CA MET A 118 -7.73 2.42 11.01
C MET A 118 -8.37 2.20 12.39
N ALA A 119 -8.45 3.22 13.25
CA ALA A 119 -9.05 3.12 14.59
C ALA A 119 -10.54 2.74 14.60
N ARG A 120 -11.21 2.78 13.44
CA ARG A 120 -12.60 2.32 13.24
C ARG A 120 -12.70 0.80 13.07
N TRP A 121 -11.57 0.15 12.76
CA TRP A 121 -11.49 -1.30 12.65
C TRP A 121 -11.41 -1.90 14.06
N ASP A 122 -12.04 -3.06 14.23
CA ASP A 122 -11.96 -3.87 15.43
C ASP A 122 -10.93 -4.97 15.23
N ALA A 123 -11.05 -5.75 14.15
CA ALA A 123 -10.14 -6.85 13.88
C ALA A 123 -9.94 -7.14 12.39
N ILE A 124 -8.82 -7.78 12.09
CA ILE A 124 -8.55 -8.50 10.84
C ILE A 124 -8.37 -9.97 11.21
N ILE A 125 -9.16 -10.84 10.60
CA ILE A 125 -9.14 -12.29 10.85
C ILE A 125 -8.72 -12.98 9.56
N PHE A 126 -7.55 -13.64 9.59
CA PHE A 126 -6.97 -14.28 8.42
C PHE A 126 -7.41 -15.73 8.33
N LYS A 127 -7.94 -16.13 7.17
CA LYS A 127 -8.15 -17.54 6.82
C LYS A 127 -6.88 -18.10 6.17
N ASP A 128 -6.27 -17.28 5.34
CA ASP A 128 -4.93 -17.45 4.77
C ASP A 128 -4.35 -16.06 4.45
N GLU A 129 -3.20 -16.02 3.78
CA GLU A 129 -2.47 -14.79 3.46
C GLU A 129 -3.20 -13.86 2.47
N ASN A 130 -4.15 -14.38 1.68
CA ASN A 130 -4.90 -13.62 0.67
C ASN A 130 -6.40 -13.51 0.96
N ASN A 131 -6.92 -14.24 1.94
CA ASN A 131 -8.33 -14.28 2.29
C ASN A 131 -8.52 -13.97 3.77
N PHE A 132 -9.20 -12.88 4.07
CA PHE A 132 -9.41 -12.41 5.44
C PHE A 132 -10.68 -11.58 5.57
N ILE A 133 -11.10 -11.39 6.81
CA ILE A 133 -12.29 -10.60 7.17
C ILE A 133 -11.82 -9.42 8.00
N VAL A 134 -12.21 -8.21 7.60
CA VAL A 134 -12.04 -7.01 8.41
C VAL A 134 -13.37 -6.70 9.08
N THR A 135 -13.39 -6.65 10.40
CA THR A 135 -14.56 -6.27 11.20
C THR A 135 -14.37 -4.86 11.74
N THR A 136 -15.40 -4.03 11.63
CA THR A 136 -15.41 -2.68 12.20
C THR A 136 -15.91 -2.70 13.65
N LYS A 137 -15.62 -1.65 14.43
CA LYS A 137 -16.15 -1.50 15.81
C LYS A 137 -17.70 -1.44 15.87
N GLN A 138 -18.37 -1.26 14.72
CA GLN A 138 -19.83 -1.31 14.59
C GLN A 138 -20.38 -2.71 14.25
N GLY A 139 -19.51 -3.72 14.15
CA GLY A 139 -19.90 -5.10 13.80
C GLY A 139 -20.11 -5.33 12.30
N LYS A 140 -19.83 -4.35 11.44
CA LYS A 140 -19.84 -4.56 9.98
C LYS A 140 -18.61 -5.39 9.58
N GLU A 141 -18.85 -6.44 8.79
CA GLU A 141 -17.82 -7.29 8.20
C GLU A 141 -17.53 -6.91 6.74
N MET A 142 -16.26 -6.93 6.37
CA MET A 142 -15.75 -6.75 5.02
C MET A 142 -14.89 -7.96 4.68
N ILE A 143 -15.40 -8.79 3.78
CA ILE A 143 -14.74 -10.04 3.39
C ILE A 143 -13.84 -9.74 2.20
N PHE A 144 -12.54 -9.92 2.38
CA PHE A 144 -11.55 -9.77 1.34
C PHE A 144 -11.12 -11.14 0.81
N MET A 145 -11.15 -11.29 -0.50
CA MET A 145 -10.71 -12.48 -1.22
C MET A 145 -9.67 -12.11 -2.27
N ASN A 146 -8.75 -13.03 -2.58
CA ASN A 146 -7.65 -12.79 -3.53
C ASN A 146 -6.91 -11.46 -3.25
N ALA A 147 -6.85 -11.07 -1.98
CA ALA A 147 -6.42 -9.75 -1.57
C ALA A 147 -4.95 -9.76 -1.16
N ARG A 148 -4.32 -8.59 -1.24
CA ARG A 148 -3.01 -8.34 -0.63
C ARG A 148 -3.15 -7.24 0.39
N LEU A 149 -2.70 -7.53 1.59
CA LEU A 149 -2.56 -6.58 2.67
C LEU A 149 -1.07 -6.29 2.88
N PHE A 150 -0.75 -5.00 2.99
CA PHE A 150 0.57 -4.50 3.33
C PHE A 150 0.43 -3.64 4.59
N LEU A 151 1.23 -3.98 5.60
CA LEU A 151 1.22 -3.36 6.93
C LEU A 151 2.66 -3.25 7.41
N GLY A 152 3.17 -2.02 7.43
CA GLY A 152 4.55 -1.67 7.81
C GLY A 152 5.68 -2.28 6.99
N SER A 153 5.41 -3.28 6.14
CA SER A 153 6.29 -3.75 5.08
C SER A 153 5.57 -3.79 3.72
N ASP A 154 6.28 -3.45 2.65
CA ASP A 154 5.85 -3.60 1.25
C ASP A 154 6.13 -5.02 0.70
N SER A 155 6.71 -5.88 1.55
CA SER A 155 6.91 -7.30 1.26
C SER A 155 5.59 -8.02 1.00
N ASN A 156 5.64 -8.98 0.07
CA ASN A 156 4.51 -9.88 -0.14
C ASN A 156 4.38 -10.91 0.98
N ASP A 157 5.46 -11.20 1.69
CA ASP A 157 5.55 -12.35 2.60
C ASP A 157 5.53 -11.96 4.08
N THR A 158 5.87 -10.71 4.41
CA THR A 158 6.01 -10.25 5.80
C THR A 158 5.17 -9.03 6.12
N TYR A 159 4.78 -8.92 7.39
CA TYR A 159 4.33 -7.68 8.02
C TYR A 159 5.45 -7.16 8.93
N ALA A 160 5.51 -5.84 9.12
CA ALA A 160 6.44 -5.22 10.06
C ALA A 160 5.72 -4.25 10.99
N PHE A 161 6.07 -4.27 12.27
CA PHE A 161 5.52 -3.37 13.27
C PHE A 161 6.44 -3.29 14.49
N TYR A 162 6.30 -2.23 15.28
CA TYR A 162 7.05 -2.09 16.51
C TYR A 162 6.41 -2.91 17.64
N SER A 163 7.21 -3.70 18.35
CA SER A 163 6.82 -4.51 19.52
C SER A 163 7.92 -4.44 20.58
N PHE A 164 7.64 -4.96 21.79
CA PHE A 164 8.69 -5.23 22.78
C PHE A 164 9.48 -6.49 22.42
N ASN A 165 10.79 -6.46 22.63
CA ASN A 165 11.64 -7.64 22.71
C ASN A 165 11.65 -8.21 24.16
N ASP A 166 12.45 -9.25 24.38
CA ASP A 166 12.59 -9.90 25.70
C ASP A 166 13.15 -8.96 26.79
N ASP A 167 13.86 -7.91 26.38
CA ASP A 167 14.43 -6.87 27.25
C ASP A 167 13.49 -5.67 27.45
N TYR A 168 12.24 -5.74 26.97
CA TYR A 168 11.24 -4.67 27.01
C TYR A 168 11.64 -3.38 26.25
N GLU A 169 12.51 -3.52 25.25
CA GLU A 169 12.85 -2.46 24.32
C GLU A 169 11.93 -2.47 23.11
N LYS A 170 11.54 -1.28 22.63
CA LYS A 170 10.75 -1.13 21.42
C LYS A 170 11.62 -1.38 20.20
N VAL A 171 11.36 -2.48 19.49
CA VAL A 171 12.09 -2.88 18.28
C VAL A 171 11.12 -3.12 17.13
N LEU A 172 11.61 -2.96 15.89
CA LEU A 172 10.87 -3.34 14.69
C LEU A 172 10.92 -4.87 14.55
N VAL A 173 9.75 -5.51 14.53
CA VAL A 173 9.59 -6.96 14.40
C VAL A 173 8.95 -7.25 13.04
N GLU A 174 9.54 -8.21 12.33
CA GLU A 174 8.96 -8.75 11.11
C GLU A 174 8.33 -10.12 11.38
N VAL A 175 7.12 -10.32 10.84
CA VAL A 175 6.36 -11.56 11.01
C VAL A 175 5.87 -12.03 9.66
N GLN A 176 6.02 -13.31 9.37
CA GLN A 176 5.49 -13.95 8.17
C GLN A 176 3.96 -13.83 8.14
N LYS A 177 3.38 -13.41 7.00
CA LYS A 177 1.92 -13.22 6.86
C LYS A 177 1.16 -14.50 7.11
N SER A 178 1.68 -15.62 6.62
CA SER A 178 1.12 -16.97 6.85
C SER A 178 1.14 -17.40 8.32
N ALA A 179 1.96 -16.77 9.17
CA ALA A 179 2.01 -17.04 10.60
C ALA A 179 1.03 -16.19 11.41
N VAL A 180 0.35 -15.20 10.81
CA VAL A 180 -0.60 -14.32 11.50
C VAL A 180 -2.02 -14.86 11.37
N ALA A 181 -2.67 -15.15 12.49
CA ALA A 181 -4.06 -15.62 12.52
C ALA A 181 -5.05 -14.46 12.64
N SER A 182 -4.75 -13.46 13.46
CA SER A 182 -5.57 -12.24 13.55
C SER A 182 -4.80 -11.04 14.09
N ILE A 183 -5.30 -9.85 13.79
CA ILE A 183 -4.86 -8.57 14.35
C ILE A 183 -6.08 -7.89 14.95
N LYS A 184 -6.06 -7.60 16.25
CA LYS A 184 -7.15 -6.92 16.96
C LYS A 184 -6.70 -5.52 17.38
N PHE A 185 -7.38 -4.49 16.89
CA PHE A 185 -7.10 -3.10 17.22
C PHE A 185 -7.75 -2.71 18.55
N LYS A 186 -7.08 -1.83 19.31
CA LYS A 186 -7.61 -1.30 20.57
C LYS A 186 -8.50 -0.06 20.34
#